data_AF-A0A949P080-F1
#
_entry.id   AF-A0A949P080-F1
#
_cell.length_a   1.000
_cell.length_b   1.000
_cell.length_c   1.000
_cell.angle_alpha   90.00
_cell.angle_beta   90.00
_cell.angle_gamma   90.00
#
_symmetry.space_group_name_H-M   'P 1'
#
loop_
_entity.id
_entity.type
_entity.pdbx_description
1 polymer ?
#
loop_
_entity_poly.entity_id
_entity_poly.type
_entity_poly.pdbx_seq_one_letter_code
_entity_poly.pdbx_strand_id
1 'polypeptide(L)'
;MKPLRHFLLVALLTTMLAAPQALACTTMIITPGASADGSMMVTHSDDDELGDQRLIFVPAKEQTGSRKIYPEAYAYPRIVTNDRGPAYDTRGYPPTEPVGTVPYAEIWKILGREQKTSFAYFDGNYGIMNEKNLMMGECTNAANYEPKANSKAGAGQPQRLFYSSELSRIALENCATAREAVTLMGGLVDKYGVYDTGETLLVADENEGWVFEMCALPDTTYHSAWVAKRVPDGEFFVAANTFRIREVIRDDPENFRYSKLLHPGLKKLKWWDEKTQGPVDWLRAISPGEYNHPYYSLRRVWRAMDRVNPDLGLSPWVKDTYTTDYPFSIKPSSGIDVAKIFSIYRDHYEGTQFDLTKGAAAGPYGDPHRFVGPYDGNQNNVDADKKFYGAWERSISVFYQGYTYVCQTRPKAPEYTKGVVWFGPDVSYTTCFTPFFARAAQLPRPYQTGSSQQFDPASAWWHFDLLGNWSRLNFQRMTEVDIKPVQRELEDAAMQDFLAMDEAVAGKTDEESLRLITEFGFNTASRVLDRWRNLTFTLFAKYSDGYINIPGGPVLAIGYPSDWLDTTNYKDGPVSYDMK
;
A
#
# COMPACT_ATOMS: atom_id res chain seq x y z
N MET A 1 -54.56 -40.89 8.00
CA MET A 1 -54.10 -39.48 7.85
C MET A 1 -52.58 -39.45 7.96
N LYS A 2 -51.92 -39.11 6.84
CA LYS A 2 -50.55 -38.57 6.70
C LYS A 2 -50.43 -37.19 7.44
N PRO A 3 -49.27 -36.50 7.53
CA PRO A 3 -47.85 -36.92 7.49
C PRO A 3 -46.88 -36.07 8.38
N LEU A 4 -45.57 -36.25 8.14
CA LEU A 4 -44.48 -35.26 8.20
C LEU A 4 -43.74 -35.03 9.54
N ARG A 5 -42.73 -35.88 9.77
CA ARG A 5 -41.52 -35.50 10.55
C ARG A 5 -40.74 -34.46 9.75
N HIS A 6 -40.72 -33.21 10.24
CA HIS A 6 -39.83 -32.17 9.73
C HIS A 6 -38.42 -32.37 10.30
N PHE A 7 -37.45 -32.62 9.41
CA PHE A 7 -36.05 -32.36 9.67
C PHE A 7 -35.84 -30.85 9.67
N LEU A 8 -35.54 -30.27 10.84
CA LEU A 8 -34.95 -28.94 10.92
C LEU A 8 -33.44 -29.12 10.93
N LEU A 9 -32.82 -28.99 9.76
CA LEU A 9 -31.41 -28.68 9.64
C LEU A 9 -31.23 -27.25 10.15
N VAL A 10 -30.79 -27.10 11.40
CA VAL A 10 -30.24 -25.83 11.87
C VAL A 10 -28.83 -25.74 11.29
N ALA A 11 -28.70 -25.04 10.17
CA ALA A 11 -27.41 -24.56 9.69
C ALA A 11 -26.90 -23.53 10.71
N LEU A 12 -26.06 -23.97 11.64
CA LEU A 12 -25.23 -23.06 12.43
C LEU A 12 -24.23 -22.42 11.45
N LEU A 13 -24.58 -21.24 10.93
CA LEU A 13 -23.59 -20.29 10.47
C LEU A 13 -22.82 -19.83 11.70
N THR A 14 -21.71 -20.50 12.00
CA THR A 14 -20.66 -19.92 12.83
C THR A 14 -20.07 -18.77 12.04
N THR A 15 -20.54 -17.55 12.30
CA THR A 15 -19.75 -16.36 12.06
C THR A 15 -18.49 -16.50 12.91
N MET A 16 -17.43 -17.03 12.33
CA MET A 16 -16.10 -16.80 12.87
C MET A 16 -15.92 -15.29 12.83
N LEU A 17 -15.95 -14.66 14.00
CA LEU A 17 -15.38 -13.33 14.19
C LEU A 17 -13.89 -13.48 13.88
N ALA A 18 -13.53 -13.25 12.60
CA ALA A 18 -12.15 -12.99 12.25
C ALA A 18 -11.72 -11.77 13.07
N ALA A 19 -10.64 -11.92 13.83
CA ALA A 19 -9.98 -10.75 14.41
C ALA A 19 -9.69 -9.79 13.24
N PRO A 20 -9.92 -8.48 13.36
CA PRO A 20 -9.50 -7.54 12.34
C PRO A 20 -7.99 -7.71 12.15
N GLN A 21 -7.59 -8.22 10.98
CA GLN A 21 -6.19 -8.20 10.60
C GLN A 21 -5.78 -6.74 10.49
N ALA A 22 -4.69 -6.39 11.16
CA ALA A 22 -4.21 -5.03 11.16
C ALA A 22 -3.57 -4.74 9.81
N LEU A 23 -4.01 -3.63 9.23
CA LEU A 23 -3.47 -3.11 8.00
C LEU A 23 -2.30 -2.22 8.36
N ALA A 24 -1.22 -2.39 7.62
CA ALA A 24 -0.05 -1.57 7.81
C ALA A 24 0.62 -1.38 6.46
N CYS A 25 1.04 -0.16 6.13
CA CYS A 25 1.51 0.16 4.78
C CYS A 25 2.78 1.00 4.87
N THR A 26 3.59 1.02 3.82
CA THR A 26 4.68 1.99 3.66
C THR A 26 4.48 2.76 2.36
N THR A 27 4.50 4.09 2.42
CA THR A 27 4.19 4.96 1.28
C THR A 27 5.16 6.13 1.20
N MET A 28 5.52 6.55 -0.01
CA MET A 28 6.57 7.56 -0.25
C MET A 28 6.15 8.58 -1.32
N ILE A 29 6.68 9.81 -1.23
CA ILE A 29 6.69 10.80 -2.33
C ILE A 29 8.14 11.08 -2.70
N ILE A 30 8.44 11.04 -3.99
CA ILE A 30 9.70 11.50 -4.55
C ILE A 30 9.37 12.63 -5.51
N THR A 31 9.75 13.85 -5.15
CA THR A 31 9.45 15.05 -5.94
C THR A 31 10.46 15.26 -7.09
N PRO A 32 10.09 16.03 -8.13
CA PRO A 32 11.04 16.49 -9.14
C PRO A 32 12.28 17.12 -8.48
N GLY A 33 13.46 16.69 -8.91
CA GLY A 33 14.76 17.10 -8.34
C GLY A 33 15.29 16.16 -7.25
N ALA A 34 14.43 15.37 -6.59
CA ALA A 34 14.87 14.22 -5.78
C ALA A 34 15.06 12.98 -6.65
N SER A 35 14.25 12.86 -7.71
CA SER A 35 14.35 11.80 -8.71
C SER A 35 15.51 12.02 -9.69
N ALA A 36 16.09 10.93 -10.20
CA ALA A 36 17.22 10.97 -11.11
C ALA A 36 16.89 11.55 -12.50
N ASP A 37 15.63 11.41 -12.94
CA ASP A 37 15.16 11.81 -14.27
C ASP A 37 14.17 13.00 -14.24
N GLY A 38 13.90 13.55 -13.06
CA GLY A 38 12.93 14.63 -12.84
C GLY A 38 11.49 14.16 -12.65
N SER A 39 11.24 12.85 -12.57
CA SER A 39 9.91 12.29 -12.30
C SER A 39 9.32 12.74 -10.95
N MET A 40 8.00 12.92 -10.88
CA MET A 40 7.26 12.74 -9.64
C MET A 40 6.92 11.26 -9.47
N MET A 41 7.10 10.72 -8.26
CA MET A 41 6.66 9.36 -7.92
C MET A 41 5.87 9.32 -6.61
N VAL A 42 4.82 8.49 -6.58
CA VAL A 42 4.08 8.12 -5.36
C VAL A 42 4.02 6.60 -5.29
N THR A 43 4.25 6.05 -4.11
CA THR A 43 4.46 4.60 -3.94
C THR A 43 3.66 4.07 -2.77
N HIS A 44 3.33 2.78 -2.78
CA HIS A 44 2.58 2.15 -1.69
C HIS A 44 2.82 0.64 -1.64
N SER A 45 3.10 0.10 -0.46
CA SER A 45 2.92 -1.33 -0.16
C SER A 45 1.60 -1.52 0.59
N ASP A 46 0.70 -2.32 0.02
CA ASP A 46 -0.56 -2.67 0.65
C ASP A 46 -0.38 -4.00 1.39
N ASP A 47 -0.20 -3.94 2.71
CA ASP A 47 0.12 -5.10 3.51
C ASP A 47 -1.15 -5.77 4.08
N ASP A 48 -1.87 -6.45 3.18
CA ASP A 48 -3.11 -7.19 3.42
C ASP A 48 -3.22 -8.45 2.52
N GLU A 49 -2.34 -9.45 2.66
CA GLU A 49 -2.31 -10.66 1.81
C GLU A 49 -3.64 -11.43 1.70
N LEU A 50 -4.49 -11.37 2.74
CA LEU A 50 -5.78 -12.06 2.76
C LEU A 50 -6.94 -11.24 2.16
N GLY A 51 -6.67 -10.00 1.76
CA GLY A 51 -7.61 -9.14 1.07
C GLY A 51 -7.83 -9.44 -0.41
N ASP A 52 -8.36 -8.45 -1.12
CA ASP A 52 -8.61 -8.47 -2.55
C ASP A 52 -7.39 -7.98 -3.33
N GLN A 53 -6.67 -8.88 -3.97
CA GLN A 53 -5.38 -8.58 -4.59
C GLN A 53 -5.46 -8.07 -6.04
N ARG A 54 -6.67 -7.79 -6.52
CA ARG A 54 -6.87 -7.40 -7.92
C ARG A 54 -6.39 -5.96 -8.16
N LEU A 55 -5.67 -5.74 -9.26
CA LEU A 55 -5.50 -4.42 -9.85
C LEU A 55 -6.65 -4.20 -10.83
N ILE A 56 -7.55 -3.26 -10.57
CA ILE A 56 -8.77 -3.06 -11.37
C ILE A 56 -8.65 -1.82 -12.23
N PHE A 57 -8.99 -1.94 -13.51
CA PHE A 57 -9.25 -0.79 -14.37
C PHE A 57 -10.70 -0.33 -14.24
N VAL A 58 -10.89 0.95 -13.91
CA VAL A 58 -12.20 1.61 -13.88
C VAL A 58 -12.28 2.59 -15.04
N PRO A 59 -13.16 2.37 -16.03
CA PRO A 59 -13.29 3.25 -17.18
C PRO A 59 -13.96 4.58 -16.81
N ALA A 60 -13.68 5.61 -17.60
CA ALA A 60 -14.42 6.85 -17.60
C ALA A 60 -15.92 6.57 -17.86
N LYS A 61 -16.79 7.26 -17.12
CA LYS A 61 -18.25 7.12 -17.28
C LYS A 61 -18.95 8.45 -17.10
N GLU A 62 -20.18 8.53 -17.61
CA GLU A 62 -21.05 9.67 -17.34
C GLU A 62 -21.45 9.73 -15.86
N GLN A 63 -21.40 10.94 -15.30
CA GLN A 63 -21.76 11.24 -13.93
C GLN A 63 -23.12 11.93 -13.87
N THR A 64 -24.16 11.17 -13.52
CA THR A 64 -25.52 11.67 -13.36
C THR A 64 -26.09 11.30 -11.99
N GLY A 65 -26.89 12.19 -11.40
CA GLY A 65 -27.51 11.95 -10.09
C GLY A 65 -26.51 11.97 -8.93
N SER A 66 -26.27 10.81 -8.32
CA SER A 66 -25.42 10.68 -7.12
C SER A 66 -24.41 9.54 -7.25
N ARG A 67 -23.22 9.75 -6.68
CA ARG A 67 -22.19 8.74 -6.50
C ARG A 67 -22.50 7.90 -5.25
N LYS A 68 -22.50 6.57 -5.37
CA LYS A 68 -22.54 5.65 -4.22
C LYS A 68 -21.20 5.66 -3.49
N ILE A 69 -21.25 5.68 -2.17
CA ILE A 69 -20.08 5.59 -1.28
C ILE A 69 -20.12 4.22 -0.63
N TYR A 70 -19.13 3.38 -0.93
CA TYR A 70 -19.04 2.01 -0.40
C TYR A 70 -18.30 1.99 0.95
N PRO A 71 -18.60 1.01 1.82
CA PRO A 71 -17.84 0.82 3.05
C PRO A 71 -16.41 0.40 2.71
N GLU A 72 -15.50 0.64 3.64
CA GLU A 72 -14.19 0.02 3.59
C GLU A 72 -14.33 -1.50 3.74
N ALA A 73 -13.62 -2.24 2.89
CA ALA A 73 -13.67 -3.67 2.84
C ALA A 73 -12.43 -4.21 2.13
N TYR A 74 -11.73 -5.10 2.81
CA TYR A 74 -10.48 -5.69 2.36
C TYR A 74 -10.70 -7.08 1.78
N ALA A 75 -11.56 -7.87 2.45
CA ALA A 75 -11.82 -9.26 2.08
C ALA A 75 -12.32 -9.37 0.63
N TYR A 76 -11.81 -10.38 -0.07
CA TYR A 76 -12.26 -10.65 -1.43
C TYR A 76 -13.75 -11.07 -1.48
N PRO A 77 -14.57 -10.50 -2.38
CA PRO A 77 -14.31 -9.30 -3.16
C PRO A 77 -14.51 -8.03 -2.33
N ARG A 78 -13.60 -7.05 -2.43
CA ARG A 78 -13.70 -5.80 -1.65
C ARG A 78 -15.01 -5.07 -1.90
N ILE A 79 -15.41 -4.98 -3.16
CA ILE A 79 -16.64 -4.31 -3.61
C ILE A 79 -17.22 -5.15 -4.75
N VAL A 80 -18.55 -5.26 -4.76
CA VAL A 80 -19.31 -5.86 -5.86
C VAL A 80 -20.30 -4.82 -6.37
N THR A 81 -20.08 -4.34 -7.60
CA THR A 81 -20.93 -3.30 -8.20
C THR A 81 -20.82 -3.28 -9.71
N ASN A 82 -21.92 -2.92 -10.36
CA ASN A 82 -21.98 -2.67 -11.80
C ASN A 82 -21.82 -1.17 -12.13
N ASP A 83 -21.65 -0.32 -11.10
CA ASP A 83 -21.51 1.13 -11.26
C ASP A 83 -20.05 1.57 -11.46
N ARG A 84 -19.09 0.63 -11.54
CA ARG A 84 -17.66 0.90 -11.76
C ARG A 84 -17.15 0.14 -12.98
N GLY A 85 -15.93 -0.38 -12.94
CA GLY A 85 -15.37 -1.24 -13.97
C GLY A 85 -15.91 -2.67 -13.93
N PRO A 86 -15.86 -3.41 -15.05
CA PRO A 86 -16.40 -4.77 -15.16
C PRO A 86 -15.74 -5.76 -14.20
N ALA A 87 -14.50 -5.51 -13.76
CA ALA A 87 -13.82 -6.36 -12.79
C ALA A 87 -14.42 -6.26 -11.37
N TYR A 88 -15.27 -5.26 -11.09
CA TYR A 88 -16.05 -5.19 -9.85
C TYR A 88 -17.33 -6.05 -9.89
N ASP A 89 -17.77 -6.53 -11.05
CA ASP A 89 -18.88 -7.50 -11.16
C ASP A 89 -18.36 -8.92 -10.88
N THR A 90 -18.24 -9.25 -9.60
CA THR A 90 -17.71 -10.54 -9.16
C THR A 90 -18.83 -11.58 -9.12
N ARG A 91 -18.89 -12.42 -10.16
CA ARG A 91 -19.93 -13.45 -10.32
C ARG A 91 -20.10 -14.32 -9.08
N GLY A 92 -21.34 -14.44 -8.61
CA GLY A 92 -21.71 -15.30 -7.47
C GLY A 92 -21.71 -14.58 -6.12
N TYR A 93 -21.30 -13.31 -6.07
CA TYR A 93 -21.37 -12.49 -4.87
C TYR A 93 -22.53 -11.48 -4.95
N PRO A 94 -23.19 -11.16 -3.83
CA PRO A 94 -24.22 -10.13 -3.81
C PRO A 94 -23.61 -8.74 -4.01
N PRO A 95 -24.35 -7.77 -4.59
CA PRO A 95 -23.92 -6.38 -4.65
C PRO A 95 -23.60 -5.83 -3.25
N THR A 96 -22.51 -5.06 -3.14
CA THR A 96 -22.16 -4.39 -1.88
C THR A 96 -23.16 -3.28 -1.59
N GLU A 97 -23.68 -3.23 -0.37
CA GLU A 97 -24.55 -2.13 0.06
C GLU A 97 -23.73 -0.86 0.31
N PRO A 98 -24.07 0.28 -0.32
CA PRO A 98 -23.41 1.56 -0.05
C PRO A 98 -23.65 2.02 1.39
N VAL A 99 -22.65 2.66 2.00
CA VAL A 99 -22.85 3.43 3.25
C VAL A 99 -23.81 4.57 2.97
N GLY A 100 -23.65 5.28 1.86
CA GLY A 100 -24.51 6.39 1.48
C GLY A 100 -24.30 6.84 0.05
N THR A 101 -24.82 8.02 -0.27
CA THR A 101 -24.65 8.63 -1.60
C THR A 101 -24.30 10.11 -1.47
N VAL A 102 -23.55 10.62 -2.45
CA VAL A 102 -23.21 12.04 -2.59
C VAL A 102 -23.66 12.53 -3.97
N PRO A 103 -24.50 13.58 -4.06
CA PRO A 103 -24.87 14.15 -5.36
C PRO A 103 -23.64 14.66 -6.12
N TYR A 104 -23.54 14.37 -7.42
CA TYR A 104 -22.40 14.86 -8.23
C TYR A 104 -22.33 16.40 -8.25
N ALA A 105 -23.49 17.07 -8.21
CA ALA A 105 -23.55 18.53 -8.08
C ALA A 105 -22.83 19.07 -6.84
N GLU A 106 -22.76 18.30 -5.75
CA GLU A 106 -22.02 18.71 -4.54
C GLU A 106 -20.51 18.52 -4.70
N ILE A 107 -20.09 17.45 -5.39
CA ILE A 107 -18.68 17.22 -5.76
C ILE A 107 -18.20 18.37 -6.66
N TRP A 108 -18.96 18.69 -7.70
CA TRP A 108 -18.67 19.76 -8.65
C TRP A 108 -18.67 21.14 -7.99
N LYS A 109 -19.55 21.36 -7.01
CA LYS A 109 -19.57 22.60 -6.23
C LYS A 109 -18.28 22.80 -5.42
N ILE A 110 -17.74 21.74 -4.82
CA ILE A 110 -16.45 21.81 -4.10
C ILE A 110 -15.31 22.14 -5.06
N LEU A 111 -15.32 21.53 -6.26
CA LEU A 111 -14.32 21.78 -7.30
C LEU A 111 -14.50 23.13 -8.02
N GLY A 112 -15.67 23.76 -7.91
CA GLY A 112 -16.00 24.98 -8.65
C GLY A 112 -16.20 24.75 -10.16
N ARG A 113 -16.35 23.51 -10.62
CA ARG A 113 -16.56 23.15 -12.03
C ARG A 113 -17.42 21.90 -12.18
N GLU A 114 -18.29 21.88 -13.19
CA GLU A 114 -19.01 20.66 -13.58
C GLU A 114 -18.06 19.66 -14.25
N GLN A 115 -18.22 18.38 -13.93
CA GLN A 115 -17.51 17.29 -14.58
C GLN A 115 -18.49 16.17 -14.93
N LYS A 116 -19.04 16.20 -16.15
CA LYS A 116 -20.06 15.24 -16.58
C LYS A 116 -19.52 13.85 -16.87
N THR A 117 -18.20 13.72 -17.02
CA THR A 117 -17.53 12.44 -17.29
C THR A 117 -16.39 12.27 -16.31
N SER A 118 -16.38 11.16 -15.57
CA SER A 118 -15.26 10.81 -14.69
C SER A 118 -14.01 10.50 -15.51
N PHE A 119 -12.84 10.65 -14.90
CA PHE A 119 -11.61 10.08 -15.46
C PHE A 119 -11.57 8.57 -15.29
N ALA A 120 -10.88 7.89 -16.20
CA ALA A 120 -10.49 6.50 -16.03
C ALA A 120 -9.31 6.39 -15.06
N TYR A 121 -9.25 5.31 -14.28
CA TYR A 121 -8.21 5.12 -13.28
C TYR A 121 -7.94 3.65 -12.95
N PHE A 122 -6.79 3.39 -12.35
CA PHE A 122 -6.45 2.10 -11.74
C PHE A 122 -6.77 2.13 -10.24
N ASP A 123 -7.30 1.02 -9.74
CA ASP A 123 -7.84 0.88 -8.40
C ASP A 123 -7.33 -0.41 -7.76
N GLY A 124 -7.07 -0.36 -6.45
CA GLY A 124 -6.85 -1.49 -5.57
C GLY A 124 -7.75 -1.36 -4.34
N ASN A 125 -7.21 -1.63 -3.15
CA ASN A 125 -7.88 -1.28 -1.89
C ASN A 125 -8.08 0.23 -1.77
N TYR A 126 -7.19 1.01 -2.40
CA TYR A 126 -7.29 2.46 -2.56
C TYR A 126 -7.13 2.82 -4.04
N GLY A 127 -7.57 4.02 -4.43
CA GLY A 127 -7.26 4.54 -5.76
C GLY A 127 -5.74 4.62 -5.96
N ILE A 128 -5.24 4.35 -7.18
CA ILE A 128 -3.80 4.27 -7.47
C ILE A 128 -3.34 5.43 -8.35
N MET A 129 -3.87 5.52 -9.58
CA MET A 129 -3.51 6.57 -10.53
C MET A 129 -4.60 6.74 -11.59
N ASN A 130 -4.89 7.97 -12.03
CA ASN A 130 -5.82 8.22 -13.13
C ASN A 130 -5.11 8.59 -14.45
N GLU A 131 -5.88 8.64 -15.54
CA GLU A 131 -5.41 8.99 -16.89
C GLU A 131 -4.85 10.43 -17.02
N LYS A 132 -5.01 11.26 -15.98
CA LYS A 132 -4.45 12.61 -15.86
C LYS A 132 -3.17 12.64 -15.05
N ASN A 133 -2.63 11.47 -14.71
CA ASN A 133 -1.41 11.29 -13.94
C ASN A 133 -1.50 11.79 -12.49
N LEU A 134 -2.70 11.95 -11.95
CA LEU A 134 -2.89 12.12 -10.51
C LEU A 134 -2.67 10.77 -9.84
N MET A 135 -1.76 10.74 -8.87
CA MET A 135 -1.26 9.56 -8.18
C MET A 135 -1.66 9.61 -6.72
N MET A 136 -1.93 8.42 -6.17
CA MET A 136 -2.35 8.21 -4.79
C MET A 136 -1.45 7.18 -4.13
N GLY A 137 -1.22 7.33 -2.83
CA GLY A 137 -0.63 6.33 -1.94
C GLY A 137 -1.36 6.41 -0.60
N GLU A 138 -1.34 5.34 0.19
CA GLU A 138 -2.07 5.29 1.44
C GLU A 138 -1.19 4.77 2.59
N CYS A 139 -1.54 5.22 3.80
CA CYS A 139 -1.04 4.63 5.02
C CYS A 139 -1.97 4.88 6.22
N THR A 140 -2.41 3.80 6.85
CA THR A 140 -3.30 3.78 8.02
C THR A 140 -2.56 4.27 9.28
N ASN A 141 -3.20 5.12 10.10
CA ASN A 141 -2.62 5.69 11.32
C ASN A 141 -3.57 5.55 12.52
N ALA A 142 -3.00 5.40 13.72
CA ALA A 142 -3.80 5.39 14.93
C ALA A 142 -4.35 6.81 15.20
N ALA A 143 -5.63 6.91 15.53
CA ALA A 143 -6.26 8.17 15.95
C ALA A 143 -6.88 8.04 17.35
N ASN A 144 -7.01 9.17 18.06
CA ASN A 144 -7.62 9.23 19.39
C ASN A 144 -9.12 8.86 19.38
N TYR A 145 -9.77 8.84 18.22
CA TYR A 145 -11.18 8.53 18.07
C TYR A 145 -11.49 7.88 16.71
N GLU A 146 -11.99 6.64 16.76
CA GLU A 146 -12.23 5.78 15.59
C GLU A 146 -13.70 5.31 15.58
N PRO A 147 -14.64 6.16 15.13
CA PRO A 147 -16.07 5.86 15.15
C PRO A 147 -16.49 4.96 13.99
N LYS A 148 -17.66 4.32 14.11
CA LYS A 148 -18.27 3.61 12.98
C LYS A 148 -18.84 4.58 11.92
N ALA A 149 -18.99 4.07 10.70
CA ALA A 149 -19.69 4.77 9.63
C ALA A 149 -21.12 5.14 10.04
N ASN A 150 -21.59 6.30 9.57
CA ASN A 150 -22.95 6.76 9.80
C ASN A 150 -23.48 7.54 8.59
N SER A 151 -24.54 7.04 7.96
CA SER A 151 -25.10 7.63 6.75
C SER A 151 -26.13 8.72 6.99
N LYS A 152 -26.66 8.84 8.21
CA LYS A 152 -27.73 9.79 8.54
C LYS A 152 -27.26 10.76 9.60
N ALA A 153 -27.33 12.06 9.30
CA ALA A 153 -27.21 13.08 10.33
C ALA A 153 -28.43 12.97 11.25
N GLY A 154 -28.20 12.77 12.55
CA GLY A 154 -29.24 12.67 13.58
C GLY A 154 -28.95 13.61 14.76
N ALA A 155 -29.90 13.72 15.68
CA ALA A 155 -29.70 14.51 16.90
C ALA A 155 -28.49 13.98 17.69
N GLY A 156 -27.38 14.72 17.63
CA GLY A 156 -26.13 14.35 18.29
C GLY A 156 -25.26 13.33 17.55
N GLN A 157 -25.57 12.97 16.30
CA GLN A 157 -24.71 12.09 15.49
C GLN A 157 -24.45 12.69 14.10
N PRO A 158 -23.21 13.14 13.81
CA PRO A 158 -22.84 13.64 12.50
C PRO A 158 -22.80 12.50 11.47
N GLN A 159 -22.94 12.85 10.18
CA GLN A 159 -22.62 11.91 9.11
C GLN A 159 -21.12 11.58 9.15
N ARG A 160 -20.82 10.33 8.80
CA ARG A 160 -19.48 9.79 8.63
C ARG A 160 -19.52 8.82 7.46
N LEU A 161 -19.43 9.39 6.26
CA LEU A 161 -19.57 8.64 5.01
C LEU A 161 -18.24 8.11 4.49
N PHE A 162 -17.14 8.83 4.75
CA PHE A 162 -15.89 8.60 4.05
C PHE A 162 -14.86 7.84 4.88
N TYR A 163 -14.11 7.01 4.18
CA TYR A 163 -12.82 6.48 4.57
C TYR A 163 -11.82 6.78 3.43
N SER A 164 -10.52 6.56 3.64
CA SER A 164 -9.45 6.93 2.70
C SER A 164 -9.62 6.31 1.31
N SER A 165 -10.16 5.09 1.21
CA SER A 165 -10.39 4.42 -0.08
C SER A 165 -11.42 5.12 -0.97
N GLU A 166 -12.57 5.54 -0.42
CA GLU A 166 -13.57 6.26 -1.22
C GLU A 166 -13.15 7.70 -1.50
N LEU A 167 -12.35 8.33 -0.64
CA LEU A 167 -11.77 9.66 -0.88
C LEU A 167 -10.74 9.65 -2.01
N SER A 168 -9.84 8.65 -2.04
CA SER A 168 -8.88 8.51 -3.13
C SER A 168 -9.60 8.22 -4.47
N ARG A 169 -10.59 7.32 -4.49
CA ARG A 169 -11.37 7.01 -5.71
C ARG A 169 -12.15 8.21 -6.23
N ILE A 170 -12.87 8.94 -5.37
CA ILE A 170 -13.65 10.11 -5.81
C ILE A 170 -12.75 11.24 -6.31
N ALA A 171 -11.54 11.39 -5.74
CA ALA A 171 -10.54 12.31 -6.25
C ALA A 171 -10.02 11.88 -7.63
N LEU A 172 -9.65 10.61 -7.81
CA LEU A 172 -9.20 10.10 -9.11
C LEU A 172 -10.27 10.20 -10.20
N GLU A 173 -11.54 10.05 -9.85
CA GLU A 173 -12.66 10.23 -10.77
C GLU A 173 -12.84 11.68 -11.24
N ASN A 174 -12.45 12.69 -10.44
CA ASN A 174 -12.88 14.09 -10.64
C ASN A 174 -11.75 15.13 -10.68
N CYS A 175 -10.51 14.76 -10.39
CA CYS A 175 -9.39 15.69 -10.27
C CYS A 175 -8.27 15.36 -11.26
N ALA A 176 -7.69 16.40 -11.86
CA ALA A 176 -6.51 16.27 -12.71
C ALA A 176 -5.22 16.66 -11.97
N THR A 177 -5.33 17.40 -10.87
CA THR A 177 -4.19 17.88 -10.08
C THR A 177 -4.29 17.47 -8.61
N ALA A 178 -3.14 17.40 -7.93
CA ALA A 178 -3.03 17.05 -6.52
C ALA A 178 -3.75 18.06 -5.62
N ARG A 179 -3.67 19.35 -5.97
CA ARG A 179 -4.34 20.42 -5.22
C ARG A 179 -5.86 20.42 -5.39
N GLU A 180 -6.37 20.07 -6.57
CA GLU A 180 -7.80 19.78 -6.76
C GLU A 180 -8.24 18.63 -5.86
N ALA A 181 -7.46 17.53 -5.85
CA ALA A 181 -7.74 16.36 -5.03
C ALA A 181 -7.75 16.66 -3.53
N VAL A 182 -6.74 17.37 -3.00
CA VAL A 182 -6.70 17.84 -1.60
C VAL A 182 -7.91 18.69 -1.27
N THR A 183 -8.31 19.59 -2.18
CA THR A 183 -9.48 20.46 -1.98
C THR A 183 -10.78 19.67 -1.96
N LEU A 184 -10.95 18.73 -2.88
CA LEU A 184 -12.14 17.88 -2.95
C LEU A 184 -12.24 16.98 -1.71
N MET A 185 -11.19 16.23 -1.39
CA MET A 185 -11.18 15.32 -0.25
C MET A 185 -11.42 16.08 1.05
N GLY A 186 -10.71 17.20 1.27
CA GLY A 186 -10.92 18.04 2.45
C GLY A 186 -12.34 18.60 2.57
N GLY A 187 -12.93 19.05 1.47
CA GLY A 187 -14.32 19.52 1.45
C GLY A 187 -15.35 18.42 1.75
N LEU A 188 -15.09 17.19 1.28
CA LEU A 188 -15.92 16.02 1.59
C LEU A 188 -15.80 15.60 3.05
N VAL A 189 -14.59 15.61 3.61
CA VAL A 189 -14.35 15.34 5.04
C VAL A 189 -15.07 16.37 5.91
N ASP A 190 -14.93 17.66 5.60
CA ASP A 190 -15.58 18.74 6.35
C ASP A 190 -17.11 18.66 6.31
N LYS A 191 -17.68 18.14 5.22
CA LYS A 191 -19.14 18.10 5.01
C LYS A 191 -19.80 16.81 5.48
N TYR A 192 -19.18 15.67 5.23
CA TYR A 192 -19.78 14.35 5.38
C TYR A 192 -19.07 13.45 6.40
N GLY A 193 -17.94 13.92 6.95
CA GLY A 193 -17.19 13.26 7.99
C GLY A 193 -16.45 12.00 7.54
N VAL A 194 -15.47 11.63 8.36
CA VAL A 194 -14.75 10.36 8.26
C VAL A 194 -15.12 9.43 9.40
N TYR A 195 -15.01 8.12 9.14
CA TYR A 195 -15.12 7.06 10.14
C TYR A 195 -13.83 6.23 10.19
N ASP A 196 -13.76 5.33 11.16
CA ASP A 196 -12.65 4.42 11.43
C ASP A 196 -11.33 5.11 11.82
N THR A 197 -10.21 4.42 11.64
CA THR A 197 -8.83 4.85 11.87
C THR A 197 -8.49 6.22 11.27
N GLY A 198 -7.39 6.79 11.77
CA GLY A 198 -6.75 7.92 11.13
C GLY A 198 -6.06 7.51 9.84
N GLU A 199 -5.94 8.39 8.87
CA GLU A 199 -5.48 8.02 7.52
C GLU A 199 -4.52 9.05 6.93
N THR A 200 -3.49 8.57 6.23
CA THR A 200 -2.57 9.39 5.44
C THR A 200 -2.74 9.00 3.97
N LEU A 201 -3.12 9.96 3.13
CA LEU A 201 -3.11 9.84 1.69
C LEU A 201 -1.95 10.67 1.12
N LEU A 202 -1.08 10.04 0.35
CA LEU A 202 -0.12 10.74 -0.49
C LEU A 202 -0.80 11.07 -1.81
N VAL A 203 -0.71 12.32 -2.22
CA VAL A 203 -1.43 12.84 -3.39
C VAL A 203 -0.44 13.64 -4.22
N ALA A 204 -0.13 13.20 -5.43
CA ALA A 204 0.78 13.95 -6.29
C ALA A 204 0.34 13.93 -7.75
N ASP A 205 0.70 14.98 -8.47
CA ASP A 205 0.64 15.05 -9.92
C ASP A 205 2.05 15.31 -10.49
N GLU A 206 2.17 15.67 -11.77
CA GLU A 206 3.48 15.93 -12.38
C GLU A 206 4.23 17.15 -11.79
N ASN A 207 3.56 18.03 -11.04
CA ASN A 207 4.10 19.31 -10.56
C ASN A 207 4.29 19.36 -9.04
N GLU A 208 3.40 18.75 -8.26
CA GLU A 208 3.45 18.84 -6.79
C GLU A 208 2.93 17.61 -6.07
N GLY A 209 3.49 17.36 -4.89
CA GLY A 209 3.11 16.27 -3.99
C GLY A 209 2.64 16.79 -2.63
N TRP A 210 1.60 16.19 -2.09
CA TRP A 210 0.94 16.54 -0.85
C TRP A 210 0.76 15.32 0.04
N VAL A 211 1.04 15.48 1.32
CA VAL A 211 0.68 14.53 2.38
C VAL A 211 -0.62 15.02 2.98
N PHE A 212 -1.71 14.26 2.84
CA PHE A 212 -3.03 14.57 3.36
C PHE A 212 -3.35 13.62 4.53
N GLU A 213 -3.47 14.15 5.74
CA GLU A 213 -3.73 13.38 6.95
C GLU A 213 -5.11 13.74 7.51
N MET A 214 -5.89 12.74 7.94
CA MET A 214 -7.27 12.94 8.40
C MET A 214 -7.63 12.04 9.58
N CYS A 215 -8.59 12.47 10.39
CA CYS A 215 -9.16 11.68 11.47
C CYS A 215 -10.58 12.14 11.84
N ALA A 216 -11.30 11.29 12.57
CA ALA A 216 -12.53 11.68 13.22
C ALA A 216 -12.26 12.42 14.54
N LEU A 217 -13.24 13.21 14.99
CA LEU A 217 -13.25 13.88 16.28
C LEU A 217 -14.55 13.53 17.03
N PRO A 218 -14.52 13.34 18.36
CA PRO A 218 -15.69 13.00 19.19
C PRO A 218 -16.60 14.21 19.48
N ASP A 219 -16.79 15.10 18.50
CA ASP A 219 -17.75 16.20 18.55
C ASP A 219 -18.82 16.05 17.47
N THR A 220 -19.98 16.67 17.69
CA THR A 220 -21.11 16.61 16.75
C THR A 220 -21.05 17.70 15.69
N THR A 221 -20.41 18.83 15.98
CA THR A 221 -20.25 19.97 15.06
C THR A 221 -18.90 19.90 14.36
N TYR A 222 -17.82 19.70 15.11
CA TYR A 222 -16.46 19.55 14.62
C TYR A 222 -16.11 18.07 14.54
N HIS A 223 -16.84 17.33 13.72
CA HIS A 223 -16.88 15.86 13.77
C HIS A 223 -15.66 15.16 13.17
N SER A 224 -14.87 15.88 12.38
CA SER A 224 -13.70 15.37 11.68
C SER A 224 -12.69 16.49 11.50
N ALA A 225 -11.44 16.13 11.27
CA ALA A 225 -10.39 17.07 10.93
C ALA A 225 -9.45 16.46 9.89
N TRP A 226 -8.76 17.33 9.16
CA TRP A 226 -7.70 16.97 8.24
C TRP A 226 -6.68 18.11 8.14
N VAL A 227 -5.46 17.76 7.75
CA VAL A 227 -4.37 18.67 7.39
C VAL A 227 -3.68 18.13 6.16
N ALA A 228 -3.17 19.01 5.30
CA ALA A 228 -2.36 18.65 4.17
C ALA A 228 -1.12 19.54 4.09
N LYS A 229 0.04 18.92 3.87
CA LYS A 229 1.33 19.62 3.72
C LYS A 229 1.99 19.23 2.41
N ARG A 230 2.42 20.23 1.64
CA ARG A 230 3.19 20.03 0.40
C ARG A 230 4.58 19.49 0.73
N VAL A 231 5.02 18.47 -0.01
CA VAL A 231 6.41 18.01 0.02
C VAL A 231 7.24 18.97 -0.83
N PRO A 232 8.32 19.55 -0.28
CA PRO A 232 9.17 20.46 -1.05
C PRO A 232 9.78 19.77 -2.28
N ASP A 233 9.95 20.54 -3.36
CA ASP A 233 10.65 20.07 -4.55
C ASP A 233 12.10 19.68 -4.19
N GLY A 234 12.63 18.64 -4.82
CA GLY A 234 13.95 18.12 -4.52
C GLY A 234 14.02 17.22 -3.28
N GLU A 235 12.88 16.89 -2.66
CA GLU A 235 12.84 16.08 -1.44
C GLU A 235 12.08 14.74 -1.58
N PHE A 236 12.46 13.83 -0.68
CA PHE A 236 11.91 12.51 -0.42
C PHE A 236 11.10 12.54 0.88
N PHE A 237 9.87 12.03 0.82
CA PHE A 237 8.99 11.84 1.97
C PHE A 237 8.66 10.35 2.14
N VAL A 238 8.50 9.91 3.39
CA VAL A 238 8.01 8.55 3.73
C VAL A 238 7.04 8.62 4.90
N ALA A 239 5.93 7.87 4.78
CA ALA A 239 5.02 7.57 5.87
C ALA A 239 4.96 6.05 6.09
N ALA A 240 4.90 5.68 7.37
CA ALA A 240 4.82 4.31 7.84
C ALA A 240 4.01 4.32 9.14
N ASN A 241 2.75 3.96 9.04
CA ASN A 241 1.74 3.79 10.08
C ASN A 241 1.85 4.73 11.28
N THR A 242 2.08 6.01 11.06
CA THR A 242 2.09 7.08 12.05
C THR A 242 2.05 8.40 11.30
N PHE A 243 1.20 9.32 11.74
CA PHE A 243 1.13 10.67 11.17
C PHE A 243 2.50 11.35 11.19
N ARG A 244 2.83 12.06 10.12
CA ARG A 244 4.12 12.73 9.90
C ARG A 244 4.02 14.24 10.00
N ILE A 245 2.84 14.84 9.79
CA ILE A 245 2.66 16.29 9.92
C ILE A 245 2.69 16.67 11.41
N ARG A 246 3.51 17.68 11.73
CA ARG A 246 3.68 18.24 13.08
C ARG A 246 2.97 19.58 13.17
N GLU A 247 3.72 20.68 13.15
CA GLU A 247 3.14 22.01 13.28
C GLU A 247 2.23 22.37 12.09
N VAL A 248 1.00 22.76 12.39
CA VAL A 248 0.02 23.26 11.41
C VAL A 248 0.18 24.77 11.26
N ILE A 249 0.65 25.20 10.10
CA ILE A 249 0.93 26.61 9.80
C ILE A 249 -0.32 27.25 9.16
N ARG A 250 -0.77 28.40 9.70
CA ARG A 250 -1.98 29.09 9.24
C ARG A 250 -1.73 30.00 8.03
N ASP A 251 -0.60 30.68 8.02
CA ASP A 251 -0.28 31.75 7.06
C ASP A 251 0.62 31.25 5.92
N ASP A 252 0.37 30.03 5.44
CA ASP A 252 1.10 29.40 4.32
C ASP A 252 0.16 28.58 3.43
N PRO A 253 -0.77 29.21 2.69
CA PRO A 253 -1.72 28.49 1.83
C PRO A 253 -1.07 27.79 0.62
N GLU A 254 0.20 28.10 0.34
CA GLU A 254 0.97 27.48 -0.74
C GLU A 254 1.43 26.09 -0.34
N ASN A 255 1.87 25.90 0.91
CA ASN A 255 2.38 24.61 1.41
C ASN A 255 1.49 23.94 2.47
N PHE A 256 0.47 24.61 2.99
CA PHE A 256 -0.44 24.08 4.00
C PHE A 256 -1.91 24.31 3.67
N ARG A 257 -2.72 23.28 3.92
CA ARG A 257 -4.18 23.34 3.89
C ARG A 257 -4.71 22.53 5.07
N TYR A 258 -5.82 22.94 5.68
CA TYR A 258 -6.38 22.19 6.79
C TYR A 258 -7.88 22.46 6.93
N SER A 259 -8.55 21.55 7.63
CA SER A 259 -9.97 21.62 7.94
C SER A 259 -10.33 22.88 8.71
N LYS A 260 -11.42 23.54 8.31
CA LYS A 260 -11.99 24.65 9.11
C LYS A 260 -12.51 24.17 10.47
N LEU A 261 -12.74 22.87 10.62
CA LEU A 261 -13.21 22.24 11.85
C LEU A 261 -12.08 21.91 12.83
N LEU A 262 -10.82 21.87 12.38
CA LEU A 262 -9.66 21.43 13.17
C LEU A 262 -9.47 22.25 14.46
N HIS A 263 -9.10 23.52 14.32
CA HIS A 263 -8.79 24.37 15.46
C HIS A 263 -9.94 24.54 16.46
N PRO A 264 -11.20 24.84 16.04
CA PRO A 264 -12.30 24.93 16.99
C PRO A 264 -12.67 23.56 17.60
N GLY A 265 -12.51 22.46 16.85
CA GLY A 265 -12.70 21.10 17.35
C GLY A 265 -11.73 20.77 18.47
N LEU A 266 -10.43 20.95 18.26
CA LEU A 266 -9.41 20.67 19.28
C LEU A 266 -9.59 21.53 20.54
N LYS A 267 -9.93 22.83 20.38
CA LYS A 267 -10.23 23.71 21.52
C LYS A 267 -11.45 23.22 22.31
N LYS A 268 -12.51 22.80 21.64
CA LYS A 268 -13.73 22.28 22.28
C LYS A 268 -13.47 20.98 23.05
N LEU A 269 -12.64 20.11 22.48
CA LEU A 269 -12.24 18.83 23.09
C LEU A 269 -11.18 18.98 24.19
N LYS A 270 -10.57 20.16 24.32
CA LYS A 270 -9.42 20.43 25.20
C LYS A 270 -8.21 19.56 24.88
N TRP A 271 -8.06 19.17 23.60
CA TRP A 271 -6.89 18.43 23.11
C TRP A 271 -5.74 19.36 22.75
N TRP A 272 -6.02 20.66 22.62
CA TRP A 272 -5.02 21.69 22.38
C TRP A 272 -5.45 23.04 22.95
N ASP A 273 -4.49 23.76 23.55
CA ASP A 273 -4.61 25.16 23.95
C ASP A 273 -3.44 25.99 23.40
N GLU A 274 -3.77 26.89 22.49
CA GLU A 274 -2.85 27.83 21.83
C GLU A 274 -1.98 28.62 22.81
N LYS A 275 -2.51 28.97 24.00
CA LYS A 275 -1.79 29.79 24.98
C LYS A 275 -0.67 29.04 25.66
N THR A 276 -0.80 27.73 25.82
CA THR A 276 0.14 26.90 26.57
C THR A 276 1.02 26.07 25.65
N GLN A 277 0.54 25.74 24.45
CA GLN A 277 1.21 24.83 23.51
C GLN A 277 1.70 25.54 22.23
N GLY A 278 1.23 26.75 21.92
CA GLY A 278 1.56 27.43 20.66
C GLY A 278 0.78 26.85 19.47
N PRO A 279 1.37 26.80 18.26
CA PRO A 279 0.76 26.18 17.08
C PRO A 279 0.30 24.74 17.35
N VAL A 280 -0.69 24.27 16.60
CA VAL A 280 -1.15 22.88 16.70
C VAL A 280 -0.05 21.94 16.21
N ASP A 281 0.41 21.03 17.07
CA ASP A 281 1.16 19.84 16.66
C ASP A 281 0.16 18.73 16.34
N TRP A 282 -0.08 18.49 15.04
CA TRP A 282 -1.12 17.59 14.53
C TRP A 282 -1.01 16.20 15.13
N LEU A 283 0.12 15.51 14.96
CA LEU A 283 0.32 14.16 15.49
C LEU A 283 0.04 14.08 17.00
N ARG A 284 0.57 15.02 17.80
CA ARG A 284 0.33 15.01 19.27
C ARG A 284 -1.13 15.27 19.64
N ALA A 285 -1.82 16.12 18.89
CA ALA A 285 -3.18 16.54 19.21
C ALA A 285 -4.22 15.44 18.94
N ILE A 286 -3.98 14.58 17.95
CA ILE A 286 -5.01 13.69 17.40
C ILE A 286 -4.67 12.19 17.47
N SER A 287 -3.45 11.80 17.86
CA SER A 287 -3.00 10.41 17.83
C SER A 287 -2.23 9.98 19.08
N PRO A 288 -2.32 8.69 19.47
CA PRO A 288 -1.44 8.11 20.47
C PRO A 288 0.02 7.92 19.97
N GLY A 289 0.28 8.14 18.68
CA GLY A 289 1.60 7.91 18.07
C GLY A 289 1.69 6.58 17.36
N GLU A 290 2.74 5.83 17.67
CA GLU A 290 3.03 4.51 17.12
C GLU A 290 1.99 3.49 17.57
N TYR A 291 1.89 2.43 16.78
CA TYR A 291 1.03 1.28 17.04
C TYR A 291 1.58 0.37 18.15
N ASN A 292 1.27 -0.92 18.06
CA ASN A 292 1.58 -2.04 18.94
C ASN A 292 2.77 -1.89 19.90
N HIS A 293 3.92 -1.45 19.38
CA HIS A 293 5.12 -1.28 20.16
C HIS A 293 6.00 -0.16 19.59
N PRO A 294 6.94 0.37 20.39
CA PRO A 294 7.97 1.25 19.89
C PRO A 294 8.66 0.64 18.68
N TYR A 295 8.83 1.46 17.65
CA TYR A 295 9.50 1.14 16.39
C TYR A 295 8.75 0.25 15.39
N TYR A 296 7.46 -0.01 15.58
CA TYR A 296 6.63 -0.61 14.51
C TYR A 296 6.61 0.25 13.22
N SER A 297 6.70 1.57 13.40
CA SER A 297 6.54 2.57 12.34
C SER A 297 7.84 3.32 12.11
N LEU A 298 8.44 3.85 13.17
CA LEU A 298 9.59 4.73 13.14
C LEU A 298 10.87 4.06 12.62
N ARG A 299 11.01 2.73 12.77
CA ARG A 299 12.13 1.96 12.19
C ARG A 299 12.12 2.02 10.65
N ARG A 300 10.94 1.91 10.04
CA ARG A 300 10.76 1.99 8.58
C ARG A 300 10.99 3.40 8.06
N VAL A 301 10.50 4.42 8.77
CA VAL A 301 10.77 5.84 8.45
C VAL A 301 12.27 6.09 8.43
N TRP A 302 12.96 5.71 9.52
CA TRP A 302 14.41 5.83 9.62
C TRP A 302 15.11 5.12 8.46
N ARG A 303 14.76 3.85 8.22
CA ARG A 303 15.43 3.03 7.23
C ARG A 303 15.24 3.57 5.81
N ALA A 304 14.03 3.99 5.45
CA ALA A 304 13.79 4.57 4.13
C ALA A 304 14.63 5.86 3.93
N MET A 305 14.75 6.70 4.95
CA MET A 305 15.60 7.90 4.92
C MET A 305 17.10 7.55 4.84
N ASP A 306 17.57 6.60 5.64
CA ASP A 306 18.94 6.07 5.63
C ASP A 306 19.32 5.49 4.25
N ARG A 307 18.39 4.78 3.60
CA ARG A 307 18.61 4.21 2.26
C ARG A 307 18.81 5.26 1.18
N VAL A 308 18.29 6.48 1.32
CA VAL A 308 18.41 7.55 0.31
C VAL A 308 19.44 8.61 0.68
N ASN A 309 19.74 8.80 1.96
CA ASN A 309 20.76 9.72 2.44
C ASN A 309 21.37 9.26 3.80
N PRO A 310 22.30 8.29 3.78
CA PRO A 310 22.93 7.80 5.01
C PRO A 310 23.84 8.85 5.68
N ASP A 311 24.33 9.85 4.92
CA ASP A 311 25.23 10.90 5.43
C ASP A 311 24.54 11.84 6.43
N LEU A 312 23.20 11.85 6.48
CA LEU A 312 22.46 12.54 7.53
C LEU A 312 22.72 11.94 8.92
N GLY A 313 23.19 10.69 8.99
CA GLY A 313 23.52 10.03 10.26
C GLY A 313 22.34 9.96 11.23
N LEU A 314 21.11 9.86 10.70
CA LEU A 314 19.90 9.80 11.54
C LEU A 314 20.00 8.58 12.45
N SER A 315 19.83 8.82 13.75
CA SER A 315 19.87 7.76 14.75
C SER A 315 18.70 6.80 14.53
N PRO A 316 18.91 5.46 14.51
CA PRO A 316 17.81 4.50 14.54
C PRO A 316 17.02 4.54 15.86
N TRP A 317 17.47 5.29 16.87
CA TRP A 317 16.81 5.39 18.16
C TRP A 317 16.34 6.80 18.43
N VAL A 318 15.11 6.92 18.93
CA VAL A 318 14.47 8.17 19.30
C VAL A 318 13.94 8.11 20.73
N LYS A 319 13.67 9.28 21.29
CA LYS A 319 13.22 9.43 22.68
C LYS A 319 11.82 8.83 22.92
N ASP A 320 10.88 9.13 22.04
CA ASP A 320 9.49 8.72 22.15
C ASP A 320 8.81 8.67 20.77
N THR A 321 7.59 8.17 20.74
CA THR A 321 6.78 8.05 19.51
C THR A 321 6.51 9.38 18.82
N TYR A 322 6.51 10.49 19.57
CA TYR A 322 6.25 11.83 19.06
C TYR A 322 7.55 12.56 18.67
N THR A 323 8.62 11.83 18.41
CA THR A 323 9.92 12.36 17.98
C THR A 323 9.82 13.37 16.84
N THR A 324 10.76 14.32 16.84
CA THR A 324 11.03 15.25 15.74
C THR A 324 12.38 14.99 15.07
N ASP A 325 13.09 13.94 15.49
CA ASP A 325 14.44 13.60 15.01
C ASP A 325 14.41 13.15 13.55
N TYR A 326 13.28 12.61 13.10
CA TYR A 326 13.03 12.31 11.68
C TYR A 326 12.25 13.46 11.06
N PRO A 327 12.86 14.28 10.18
CA PRO A 327 12.21 15.44 9.58
C PRO A 327 11.03 15.02 8.69
N PHE A 328 10.18 15.96 8.32
CA PHE A 328 9.02 15.68 7.46
C PHE A 328 9.47 15.02 6.13
N SER A 329 10.48 15.60 5.49
CA SER A 329 11.09 15.14 4.24
C SER A 329 12.58 15.46 4.25
N ILE A 330 13.35 14.83 3.36
CA ILE A 330 14.80 15.02 3.23
C ILE A 330 15.23 15.14 1.78
N LYS A 331 16.34 15.84 1.52
CA LYS A 331 17.02 15.76 0.24
C LYS A 331 17.80 14.44 0.16
N PRO A 332 17.64 13.65 -0.91
CA PRO A 332 18.47 12.45 -1.09
C PRO A 332 19.93 12.84 -1.39
N SER A 333 20.85 11.91 -1.12
CA SER A 333 22.29 12.09 -1.42
C SER A 333 22.61 12.09 -2.91
N SER A 334 21.78 11.42 -3.71
CA SER A 334 21.81 11.37 -5.17
C SER A 334 20.40 11.25 -5.73
N GLY A 335 20.22 11.50 -7.02
CA GLY A 335 18.94 11.28 -7.70
C GLY A 335 18.43 9.84 -7.52
N ILE A 336 17.15 9.69 -7.19
CA ILE A 336 16.47 8.41 -6.97
C ILE A 336 15.82 7.95 -8.29
N ASP A 337 16.18 6.77 -8.76
CA ASP A 337 15.49 6.09 -9.86
C ASP A 337 14.43 5.09 -9.34
N VAL A 338 13.61 4.57 -10.25
CA VAL A 338 12.55 3.61 -9.88
C VAL A 338 13.12 2.30 -9.33
N ALA A 339 14.28 1.85 -9.82
CA ALA A 339 14.95 0.64 -9.33
C ALA A 339 15.38 0.77 -7.86
N LYS A 340 15.84 1.97 -7.46
CA LYS A 340 16.14 2.29 -6.07
C LYS A 340 14.89 2.19 -5.21
N ILE A 341 13.73 2.68 -5.68
CA ILE A 341 12.45 2.54 -4.97
C ILE A 341 12.07 1.07 -4.79
N PHE A 342 12.17 0.25 -5.85
CA PHE A 342 11.95 -1.19 -5.74
C PHE A 342 12.87 -1.80 -4.67
N SER A 343 14.14 -1.39 -4.62
CA SER A 343 15.09 -1.87 -3.60
C SER A 343 14.71 -1.48 -2.17
N ILE A 344 14.06 -0.33 -1.95
CA ILE A 344 13.61 0.10 -0.61
C ILE A 344 12.41 -0.75 -0.18
N TYR A 345 11.46 -1.02 -1.10
CA TYR A 345 10.35 -1.92 -0.83
C TYR A 345 10.76 -3.36 -0.59
N ARG A 346 11.97 -3.74 -1.02
CA ARG A 346 12.59 -5.05 -0.80
C ARG A 346 13.43 -5.12 0.48
N ASP A 347 13.45 -4.08 1.32
CA ASP A 347 14.34 -4.00 2.47
C ASP A 347 13.74 -4.65 3.74
N HIS A 348 14.56 -5.45 4.41
CA HIS A 348 14.35 -6.05 5.73
C HIS A 348 15.44 -5.63 6.72
N TYR A 349 15.93 -4.39 6.58
CA TYR A 349 17.01 -3.80 7.35
C TYR A 349 18.40 -4.42 7.10
N GLU A 350 18.64 -4.96 5.91
CA GLU A 350 19.89 -5.64 5.55
C GLU A 350 21.12 -4.77 5.82
N GLY A 351 22.14 -5.38 6.42
CA GLY A 351 23.40 -4.70 6.76
C GLY A 351 23.34 -3.83 8.02
N THR A 352 22.23 -3.86 8.75
CA THR A 352 22.09 -3.19 10.06
C THR A 352 22.00 -4.23 11.18
N GLN A 353 21.99 -3.78 12.44
CA GLN A 353 21.74 -4.69 13.57
C GLN A 353 20.30 -5.24 13.63
N PHE A 354 19.39 -4.71 12.80
CA PHE A 354 17.98 -5.11 12.71
C PHE A 354 17.72 -6.08 11.54
N ASP A 355 18.77 -6.50 10.84
CA ASP A 355 18.71 -7.35 9.65
C ASP A 355 17.96 -8.67 9.92
N LEU A 356 16.75 -8.79 9.37
CA LEU A 356 15.90 -9.95 9.56
C LEU A 356 16.39 -11.20 8.82
N THR A 357 17.38 -11.09 7.93
CA THR A 357 17.96 -12.23 7.22
C THR A 357 19.04 -12.96 8.04
N LYS A 358 19.30 -12.51 9.27
CA LYS A 358 20.35 -13.01 10.17
C LYS A 358 19.82 -13.59 11.47
N GLY A 359 20.67 -14.36 12.13
CA GLY A 359 20.44 -14.91 13.46
C GLY A 359 19.48 -16.09 13.48
N ALA A 360 19.21 -16.59 14.70
CA ALA A 360 18.41 -17.79 14.92
C ALA A 360 16.99 -17.68 14.34
N ALA A 361 16.38 -16.49 14.39
CA ALA A 361 15.03 -16.28 13.88
C ALA A 361 14.92 -16.40 12.35
N ALA A 362 16.03 -16.23 11.62
CA ALA A 362 16.04 -16.31 10.15
C ALA A 362 16.18 -17.75 9.63
N GLY A 363 16.30 -18.74 10.52
CA GLY A 363 16.50 -20.13 10.09
C GLY A 363 17.89 -20.37 9.46
N PRO A 364 18.13 -21.59 8.95
CA PRO A 364 19.39 -21.97 8.32
C PRO A 364 19.64 -21.27 6.98
N TYR A 365 18.60 -20.69 6.37
CA TYR A 365 18.65 -20.15 5.00
C TYR A 365 18.26 -18.67 4.93
N GLY A 366 18.19 -17.98 6.06
CA GLY A 366 18.04 -16.52 6.14
C GLY A 366 16.68 -15.98 5.71
N ASP A 367 15.59 -16.68 6.02
CA ASP A 367 14.21 -16.24 5.78
C ASP A 367 13.85 -15.05 6.70
N PRO A 368 13.55 -13.84 6.16
CA PRO A 368 13.24 -12.66 6.95
C PRO A 368 11.82 -12.64 7.50
N HIS A 369 10.95 -13.56 7.08
CA HIS A 369 9.54 -13.53 7.47
C HIS A 369 9.35 -13.88 8.95
N ARG A 370 8.46 -13.13 9.62
CA ARG A 370 8.14 -13.26 11.05
C ARG A 370 6.63 -13.33 11.25
N PHE A 371 6.10 -14.56 11.21
CA PHE A 371 4.66 -14.79 11.24
C PHE A 371 4.00 -14.34 12.53
N VAL A 372 2.81 -13.75 12.40
CA VAL A 372 1.95 -13.40 13.52
C VAL A 372 1.30 -14.67 14.06
N GLY A 373 1.45 -14.90 15.36
CA GLY A 373 0.86 -16.00 16.10
C GLY A 373 0.13 -15.54 17.37
N PRO A 374 -0.39 -16.47 18.17
CA PRO A 374 -1.21 -16.17 19.36
C PRO A 374 -0.44 -15.48 20.50
N TYR A 375 0.89 -15.37 20.37
CA TYR A 375 1.76 -14.74 21.36
C TYR A 375 2.31 -13.38 20.89
N ASP A 376 2.03 -13.00 19.64
CA ASP A 376 2.36 -11.68 19.11
C ASP A 376 1.28 -10.68 19.54
N GLY A 377 1.69 -9.46 19.90
CA GLY A 377 0.74 -8.40 20.23
C GLY A 377 -0.12 -7.99 19.04
N ASN A 378 -1.33 -7.47 19.29
CA ASN A 378 -2.17 -6.95 18.23
C ASN A 378 -1.46 -5.81 17.48
N GLN A 379 -1.28 -5.95 16.18
CA GLN A 379 -0.64 -4.93 15.35
C GLN A 379 -1.39 -3.57 15.38
N ASN A 380 -2.73 -3.57 15.53
CA ASN A 380 -3.57 -2.38 15.78
C ASN A 380 -4.43 -2.58 17.05
N ASN A 381 -4.93 -1.48 17.65
CA ASN A 381 -5.83 -1.52 18.81
C ASN A 381 -5.21 -2.27 20.01
N VAL A 382 -4.07 -1.74 20.48
CA VAL A 382 -3.37 -2.23 21.66
C VAL A 382 -4.27 -2.01 22.85
N ASP A 383 -4.87 -3.10 23.33
CA ASP A 383 -5.55 -3.09 24.61
C ASP A 383 -4.53 -2.64 25.66
N ALA A 384 -4.77 -1.49 26.29
CA ALA A 384 -3.89 -0.92 27.30
C ALA A 384 -3.65 -1.89 28.47
N ASP A 385 -4.57 -2.86 28.66
CA ASP A 385 -4.52 -3.85 29.71
C ASP A 385 -3.77 -5.14 29.30
N LYS A 386 -3.39 -5.31 28.02
CA LYS A 386 -2.61 -6.45 27.52
C LYS A 386 -1.19 -6.05 27.16
N LYS A 387 -0.24 -6.42 28.00
CA LYS A 387 1.19 -6.32 27.73
C LYS A 387 1.71 -7.63 27.15
N PHE A 388 2.05 -7.62 25.87
CA PHE A 388 2.81 -8.71 25.25
C PHE A 388 4.32 -8.44 25.43
N TYR A 389 5.08 -9.48 25.76
CA TYR A 389 6.53 -9.39 25.94
C TYR A 389 7.23 -9.93 24.69
N GLY A 390 7.84 -9.02 23.92
CA GLY A 390 8.51 -9.34 22.65
C GLY A 390 7.69 -8.97 21.42
N ALA A 391 8.35 -8.37 20.43
CA ALA A 391 7.81 -8.09 19.10
C ALA A 391 8.95 -8.16 18.08
N TRP A 392 8.64 -8.65 16.89
CA TRP A 392 9.58 -8.62 15.77
C TRP A 392 9.68 -7.22 15.18
N GLU A 393 10.84 -6.88 14.62
CA GLU A 393 10.94 -5.67 13.81
C GLU A 393 9.99 -5.78 12.61
N ARG A 394 9.19 -4.75 12.39
CA ARG A 394 8.32 -4.67 11.21
C ARG A 394 9.12 -4.08 10.05
N SER A 395 9.53 -4.91 9.10
CA SER A 395 10.23 -4.48 7.88
C SER A 395 9.31 -3.79 6.87
N ILE A 396 9.89 -3.18 5.84
CA ILE A 396 9.14 -2.61 4.71
C ILE A 396 8.60 -3.74 3.84
N SER A 397 9.47 -4.64 3.40
CA SER A 397 9.05 -5.91 2.79
C SER A 397 8.56 -6.84 3.89
N VAL A 398 7.29 -7.25 3.85
CA VAL A 398 6.70 -8.13 4.88
C VAL A 398 5.90 -9.25 4.22
N PHE A 399 5.79 -10.41 4.90
CA PHE A 399 5.17 -11.61 4.30
C PHE A 399 3.71 -11.38 3.89
N TYR A 400 2.99 -10.55 4.64
CA TYR A 400 1.58 -10.26 4.39
C TYR A 400 1.35 -9.10 3.42
N GLN A 401 2.36 -8.78 2.61
CA GLN A 401 2.22 -7.79 1.56
C GLN A 401 1.39 -8.36 0.40
N GLY A 402 0.20 -7.82 0.19
CA GLY A 402 -0.69 -8.23 -0.88
C GLY A 402 -0.22 -7.78 -2.26
N TYR A 403 0.21 -6.53 -2.37
CA TYR A 403 0.89 -5.98 -3.55
C TYR A 403 1.65 -4.70 -3.22
N THR A 404 2.51 -4.26 -4.14
CA THR A 404 3.13 -2.93 -4.10
C THR A 404 2.97 -2.24 -5.44
N TYR A 405 2.82 -0.92 -5.42
CA TYR A 405 2.89 -0.13 -6.64
C TYR A 405 3.81 1.09 -6.51
N VAL A 406 4.36 1.49 -7.67
CA VAL A 406 5.07 2.75 -7.87
C VAL A 406 4.43 3.47 -9.04
N CYS A 407 3.73 4.56 -8.74
CA CYS A 407 3.22 5.49 -9.73
C CYS A 407 4.35 6.48 -10.09
N GLN A 408 4.55 6.72 -11.38
CA GLN A 408 5.61 7.56 -11.91
C GLN A 408 5.07 8.46 -13.02
N THR A 409 5.47 9.73 -13.01
CA THR A 409 5.34 10.63 -14.16
C THR A 409 6.69 10.86 -14.80
N ARG A 410 6.79 10.64 -16.11
CA ARG A 410 8.04 10.78 -16.87
C ARG A 410 8.02 12.12 -17.62
N PRO A 411 8.66 13.19 -17.11
CA PRO A 411 8.46 14.57 -17.59
C PRO A 411 8.85 14.80 -19.04
N LYS A 412 9.74 13.96 -19.60
CA LYS A 412 10.22 14.04 -20.98
C LYS A 412 9.46 13.13 -21.95
N ALA A 413 8.59 12.27 -21.45
CA ALA A 413 7.87 11.30 -22.27
C ALA A 413 6.66 11.95 -22.95
N PRO A 414 6.24 11.45 -24.14
CA PRO A 414 4.96 11.78 -24.75
C PRO A 414 3.78 11.59 -23.79
N GLU A 415 2.69 12.31 -24.05
CA GLU A 415 1.53 12.35 -23.14
C GLU A 415 0.92 10.96 -22.85
N TYR A 416 0.91 10.05 -23.84
CA TYR A 416 0.38 8.69 -23.67
C TYR A 416 1.31 7.74 -22.89
N THR A 417 2.60 8.07 -22.80
CA THR A 417 3.61 7.26 -22.10
C THR A 417 4.19 7.96 -20.87
N LYS A 418 3.58 9.08 -20.48
CA LYS A 418 4.01 9.92 -19.35
C LYS A 418 3.74 9.27 -18.00
N GLY A 419 2.50 8.84 -17.76
CA GLY A 419 2.10 8.21 -16.50
C GLY A 419 2.26 6.70 -16.55
N VAL A 420 2.93 6.14 -15.55
CA VAL A 420 3.18 4.69 -15.42
C VAL A 420 2.83 4.24 -14.00
N VAL A 421 2.15 3.11 -13.89
CA VAL A 421 2.02 2.34 -12.65
C VAL A 421 2.83 1.06 -12.78
N TRP A 422 3.89 0.95 -11.99
CA TRP A 422 4.63 -0.29 -11.80
C TRP A 422 3.94 -1.10 -10.70
N PHE A 423 3.39 -2.26 -11.03
CA PHE A 423 2.63 -3.10 -10.09
C PHE A 423 3.37 -4.42 -9.83
N GLY A 424 3.62 -4.72 -8.56
CA GLY A 424 4.19 -5.97 -8.09
C GLY A 424 3.16 -6.73 -7.25
N PRO A 425 2.58 -7.84 -7.75
CA PRO A 425 1.71 -8.70 -6.95
C PRO A 425 2.52 -9.41 -5.86
N ASP A 426 1.93 -9.62 -4.69
CA ASP A 426 2.56 -10.30 -3.53
C ASP A 426 3.78 -9.54 -2.98
N VAL A 427 4.60 -10.18 -2.14
CA VAL A 427 5.74 -9.63 -1.42
C VAL A 427 6.80 -9.02 -2.34
N SER A 428 7.18 -7.77 -2.06
CA SER A 428 8.11 -6.96 -2.86
C SER A 428 9.45 -7.66 -3.11
N TYR A 429 9.96 -8.38 -2.11
CA TYR A 429 11.22 -9.13 -2.22
C TYR A 429 11.19 -10.22 -3.29
N THR A 430 10.03 -10.87 -3.47
CA THR A 430 9.83 -11.99 -4.39
C THR A 430 8.80 -11.67 -5.46
N THR A 431 8.63 -10.40 -5.82
CA THR A 431 7.79 -9.96 -6.95
C THR A 431 8.59 -9.36 -8.09
N CYS A 432 7.98 -9.21 -9.25
CA CYS A 432 8.51 -8.50 -10.39
C CYS A 432 7.56 -7.36 -10.77
N PHE A 433 8.07 -6.13 -10.76
CA PHE A 433 7.26 -4.97 -11.06
C PHE A 433 6.90 -4.93 -12.56
N THR A 434 5.61 -4.97 -12.85
CA THR A 434 5.06 -4.92 -14.21
C THR A 434 4.50 -3.52 -14.50
N PRO A 435 4.95 -2.82 -15.55
CA PRO A 435 4.46 -1.48 -15.85
C PRO A 435 3.16 -1.47 -16.66
N PHE A 436 2.27 -0.56 -16.30
CA PHE A 436 1.05 -0.23 -17.03
C PHE A 436 0.97 1.29 -17.21
N PHE A 437 0.78 1.77 -18.43
CA PHE A 437 0.57 3.21 -18.65
C PHE A 437 -0.78 3.64 -18.07
N ALA A 438 -0.81 4.78 -17.38
CA ALA A 438 -2.01 5.29 -16.69
C ALA A 438 -3.21 5.55 -17.62
N ARG A 439 -2.94 5.70 -18.92
CA ARG A 439 -3.95 5.89 -19.97
C ARG A 439 -4.40 4.61 -20.66
N ALA A 440 -3.85 3.44 -20.30
CA ALA A 440 -4.23 2.19 -20.94
C ALA A 440 -5.75 1.98 -20.87
N ALA A 441 -6.35 1.52 -21.97
CA ALA A 441 -7.79 1.36 -22.09
C ALA A 441 -8.32 0.13 -21.32
N GLN A 442 -7.44 -0.78 -20.92
CA GLN A 442 -7.77 -2.00 -20.19
C GLN A 442 -6.51 -2.59 -19.55
N LEU A 443 -6.70 -3.44 -18.53
CA LEU A 443 -5.65 -4.26 -17.94
C LEU A 443 -5.79 -5.74 -18.32
N PRO A 444 -4.69 -6.51 -18.32
CA PRO A 444 -4.72 -7.95 -18.57
C PRO A 444 -5.52 -8.69 -17.50
N ARG A 445 -6.40 -9.61 -17.94
CA ARG A 445 -7.26 -10.39 -17.03
C ARG A 445 -6.52 -11.03 -15.84
N PRO A 446 -5.29 -11.59 -15.98
CA PRO A 446 -4.60 -12.20 -14.84
C PRO A 446 -4.36 -11.26 -13.65
N TYR A 447 -4.24 -9.95 -13.88
CA TYR A 447 -4.02 -8.96 -12.82
C TYR A 447 -5.34 -8.46 -12.22
N GLN A 448 -6.48 -8.69 -12.89
CA GLN A 448 -7.81 -8.25 -12.45
C GLN A 448 -8.65 -9.39 -11.84
N THR A 449 -8.06 -10.55 -11.55
CA THR A 449 -8.76 -11.76 -11.10
C THR A 449 -8.02 -12.46 -9.97
N GLY A 450 -8.74 -13.32 -9.25
CA GLY A 450 -8.21 -14.17 -8.20
C GLY A 450 -8.80 -13.82 -6.85
N SER A 451 -9.17 -14.86 -6.10
CA SER A 451 -9.54 -14.78 -4.69
C SER A 451 -8.33 -15.18 -3.85
N SER A 452 -7.99 -14.44 -2.81
CA SER A 452 -6.97 -14.85 -1.81
C SER A 452 -7.37 -16.14 -1.06
N GLN A 453 -8.63 -16.56 -1.13
CA GLN A 453 -9.15 -17.72 -0.40
C GLN A 453 -9.09 -19.03 -1.22
N GLN A 454 -8.85 -18.96 -2.52
CA GLN A 454 -8.79 -20.13 -3.38
C GLN A 454 -7.75 -19.94 -4.49
N PHE A 455 -6.80 -20.87 -4.56
CA PHE A 455 -5.80 -20.91 -5.62
C PHE A 455 -6.47 -20.84 -7.01
N ASP A 456 -6.11 -19.81 -7.77
CA ASP A 456 -6.59 -19.59 -9.14
C ASP A 456 -5.37 -19.51 -10.08
N PRO A 457 -5.12 -20.52 -10.94
CA PRO A 457 -3.99 -20.49 -11.87
C PRO A 457 -4.14 -19.40 -12.94
N ALA A 458 -5.31 -18.78 -13.11
CA ALA A 458 -5.50 -17.64 -13.98
C ALA A 458 -5.06 -16.31 -13.34
N SER A 459 -4.92 -16.24 -12.02
CA SER A 459 -4.52 -15.03 -11.29
C SER A 459 -3.01 -14.86 -11.30
N ALA A 460 -2.53 -13.66 -11.63
CA ALA A 460 -1.12 -13.31 -11.52
C ALA A 460 -0.65 -13.41 -10.07
N TRP A 461 -1.44 -12.88 -9.12
CA TRP A 461 -1.11 -12.86 -7.69
C TRP A 461 -0.74 -14.25 -7.16
N TRP A 462 -1.55 -15.28 -7.46
CA TRP A 462 -1.27 -16.65 -7.03
C TRP A 462 0.02 -17.26 -7.59
N HIS A 463 0.52 -16.81 -8.75
CA HIS A 463 1.82 -17.27 -9.26
C HIS A 463 2.99 -16.61 -8.54
N PHE A 464 2.82 -15.35 -8.13
CA PHE A 464 3.81 -14.64 -7.31
C PHE A 464 3.84 -15.20 -5.89
N ASP A 465 2.68 -15.32 -5.24
CA ASP A 465 2.51 -15.94 -3.91
C ASP A 465 3.09 -17.35 -3.86
N LEU A 466 2.79 -18.21 -4.86
CA LEU A 466 3.31 -19.57 -4.89
C LEU A 466 4.84 -19.62 -4.95
N LEU A 467 5.46 -18.78 -5.78
CA LEU A 467 6.91 -18.70 -5.88
C LEU A 467 7.52 -18.12 -4.60
N GLY A 468 6.94 -17.06 -4.06
CA GLY A 468 7.35 -16.41 -2.83
C GLY A 468 7.36 -17.40 -1.67
N ASN A 469 6.25 -18.11 -1.46
CA ASN A 469 6.13 -19.14 -0.43
C ASN A 469 7.11 -20.30 -0.64
N TRP A 470 7.25 -20.82 -1.87
CA TRP A 470 8.20 -21.90 -2.15
C TRP A 470 9.65 -21.48 -1.90
N SER A 471 9.98 -20.22 -2.19
CA SER A 471 11.34 -19.68 -2.04
C SER A 471 11.88 -19.86 -0.62
N ARG A 472 10.99 -19.90 0.37
CA ARG A 472 11.34 -19.94 1.79
C ARG A 472 12.01 -21.24 2.24
N LEU A 473 11.84 -22.32 1.48
CA LEU A 473 12.54 -23.59 1.74
C LEU A 473 14.06 -23.45 1.66
N ASN A 474 14.56 -22.49 0.87
CA ASN A 474 15.98 -22.13 0.83
C ASN A 474 16.14 -20.66 0.42
N PHE A 475 15.61 -19.77 1.28
CA PHE A 475 15.31 -18.37 0.95
C PHE A 475 16.48 -17.61 0.31
N GLN A 476 17.61 -17.47 1.00
CA GLN A 476 18.75 -16.73 0.47
C GLN A 476 19.24 -17.30 -0.86
N ARG A 477 19.29 -18.62 -1.02
CA ARG A 477 19.81 -19.22 -2.25
C ARG A 477 18.86 -19.04 -3.42
N MET A 478 17.58 -19.38 -3.24
CA MET A 478 16.56 -19.23 -4.28
C MET A 478 16.40 -17.76 -4.68
N THR A 479 16.46 -16.84 -3.72
CA THR A 479 16.30 -15.41 -4.01
C THR A 479 17.54 -14.81 -4.70
N GLU A 480 18.75 -15.03 -4.20
CA GLU A 480 19.96 -14.44 -4.77
C GLU A 480 20.38 -15.06 -6.12
N VAL A 481 20.23 -16.38 -6.27
CA VAL A 481 20.73 -17.11 -7.44
C VAL A 481 19.72 -17.17 -8.57
N ASP A 482 18.42 -17.18 -8.26
CA ASP A 482 17.39 -17.48 -9.26
C ASP A 482 16.37 -16.33 -9.41
N ILE A 483 15.78 -15.84 -8.32
CA ILE A 483 14.69 -14.85 -8.39
C ILE A 483 15.20 -13.45 -8.75
N LYS A 484 16.17 -12.90 -8.00
CA LYS A 484 16.70 -11.55 -8.22
C LYS A 484 17.31 -11.35 -9.62
N PRO A 485 18.05 -12.31 -10.20
CA PRO A 485 18.50 -12.21 -11.59
C PRO A 485 17.36 -12.07 -12.58
N VAL A 486 16.27 -12.85 -12.43
CA VAL A 486 15.10 -12.77 -13.32
C VAL A 486 14.32 -11.47 -13.09
N GLN A 487 14.19 -10.99 -11.84
CA GLN A 487 13.63 -9.66 -11.55
C GLN A 487 14.38 -8.58 -12.31
N ARG A 488 15.71 -8.52 -12.18
CA ARG A 488 16.54 -7.54 -12.88
C ARG A 488 16.39 -7.63 -14.39
N GLU A 489 16.47 -8.84 -14.95
CA GLU A 489 16.29 -9.06 -16.40
C GLU A 489 14.96 -8.48 -16.91
N LEU A 490 13.86 -8.77 -16.21
CA LEU A 490 12.52 -8.35 -16.63
C LEU A 490 12.26 -6.87 -16.39
N GLU A 491 12.70 -6.33 -15.26
CA GLU A 491 12.54 -4.92 -14.88
C GLU A 491 13.39 -4.02 -15.78
N ASP A 492 14.64 -4.38 -16.05
CA ASP A 492 15.53 -3.64 -16.95
C ASP A 492 14.99 -3.66 -18.39
N ALA A 493 14.52 -4.82 -18.86
CA ALA A 493 13.91 -4.92 -20.19
C ALA A 493 12.65 -4.03 -20.30
N ALA A 494 11.81 -4.01 -19.27
CA ALA A 494 10.63 -3.15 -19.25
C ALA A 494 10.99 -1.66 -19.27
N MET A 495 12.03 -1.24 -18.54
CA MET A 495 12.53 0.14 -18.58
C MET A 495 13.09 0.50 -19.96
N GLN A 496 13.78 -0.42 -20.63
CA GLN A 496 14.28 -0.19 -22.00
C GLN A 496 13.14 -0.06 -23.01
N ASP A 497 12.10 -0.90 -22.88
CA ASP A 497 10.96 -0.90 -23.80
C ASP A 497 10.19 0.44 -23.75
N PHE A 498 10.30 1.23 -22.68
CA PHE A 498 9.68 2.56 -22.61
C PHE A 498 10.24 3.55 -23.61
N LEU A 499 11.54 3.51 -23.92
CA LEU A 499 12.13 4.40 -24.91
C LEU A 499 11.57 4.08 -26.30
N ALA A 500 11.46 2.80 -26.63
CA ALA A 500 10.84 2.35 -27.87
C ALA A 500 9.35 2.73 -27.93
N MET A 501 8.64 2.67 -26.80
CA MET A 501 7.23 3.06 -26.74
C MET A 501 7.04 4.57 -26.93
N ASP A 502 7.90 5.40 -26.33
CA ASP A 502 7.89 6.86 -26.52
C ASP A 502 8.07 7.21 -28.00
N GLU A 503 8.99 6.55 -28.69
CA GLU A 503 9.17 6.71 -30.14
C GLU A 503 7.98 6.19 -30.94
N ALA A 504 7.39 5.06 -30.54
CA ALA A 504 6.29 4.43 -31.25
C ALA A 504 4.99 5.26 -31.24
N VAL A 505 4.73 5.99 -30.14
CA VAL A 505 3.55 6.86 -30.02
C VAL A 505 3.79 8.27 -30.59
N ALA A 506 5.05 8.66 -30.83
CA ALA A 506 5.37 9.99 -31.34
C ALA A 506 4.73 10.23 -32.71
N GLY A 507 3.91 11.28 -32.80
CA GLY A 507 3.21 11.66 -34.04
C GLY A 507 2.05 10.73 -34.44
N LYS A 508 1.61 9.82 -33.57
CA LYS A 508 0.43 8.99 -33.75
C LYS A 508 -0.85 9.71 -33.32
N THR A 509 -1.99 9.22 -33.78
CA THR A 509 -3.29 9.69 -33.27
C THR A 509 -3.51 9.23 -31.83
N ASP A 510 -4.47 9.86 -31.15
CA ASP A 510 -4.92 9.46 -29.81
C ASP A 510 -5.36 7.99 -29.76
N GLU A 511 -6.11 7.53 -30.77
CA GLU A 511 -6.60 6.15 -30.89
C GLU A 511 -5.45 5.15 -31.10
N GLU A 512 -4.52 5.46 -32.00
CA GLU A 512 -3.36 4.61 -32.25
C GLU A 512 -2.44 4.54 -31.03
N SER A 513 -2.17 5.68 -30.38
CA SER A 513 -1.34 5.75 -29.17
C SER A 513 -1.96 4.95 -28.03
N LEU A 514 -3.27 5.11 -27.80
CA LEU A 514 -4.02 4.37 -26.79
C LEU A 514 -3.95 2.84 -27.03
N ARG A 515 -4.09 2.40 -28.28
CA ARG A 515 -3.96 0.99 -28.65
C ARG A 515 -2.55 0.47 -28.37
N LEU A 516 -1.50 1.20 -28.78
CA LEU A 516 -0.11 0.80 -28.60
C LEU A 516 0.27 0.66 -27.12
N ILE A 517 -0.08 1.63 -26.27
CA ILE A 517 0.24 1.57 -24.83
C ILE A 517 -0.55 0.47 -24.11
N THR A 518 -1.77 0.17 -24.59
CA THR A 518 -2.58 -0.93 -24.04
C THR A 518 -1.94 -2.27 -24.42
N GLU A 519 -1.62 -2.48 -25.70
CA GLU A 519 -0.93 -3.69 -26.18
C GLU A 519 0.42 -3.90 -25.49
N PHE A 520 1.17 -2.83 -25.24
CA PHE A 520 2.39 -2.88 -24.44
C PHE A 520 2.14 -3.50 -23.06
N GLY A 521 1.14 -3.00 -22.32
CA GLY A 521 0.79 -3.52 -21.00
C GLY A 521 0.43 -5.01 -21.04
N PHE A 522 -0.32 -5.45 -22.05
CA PHE A 522 -0.66 -6.87 -22.23
C PHE A 522 0.56 -7.74 -22.53
N ASN A 523 1.41 -7.31 -23.46
CA ASN A 523 2.58 -8.07 -23.88
C ASN A 523 3.60 -8.19 -22.74
N THR A 524 3.89 -7.09 -22.05
CA THR A 524 4.83 -7.07 -20.93
C THR A 524 4.31 -7.89 -19.75
N ALA A 525 3.03 -7.74 -19.40
CA ALA A 525 2.42 -8.53 -18.33
C ALA A 525 2.41 -10.04 -18.63
N SER A 526 2.14 -10.44 -19.87
CA SER A 526 2.21 -11.85 -20.28
C SER A 526 3.64 -12.37 -20.17
N ARG A 527 4.62 -11.61 -20.69
CA ARG A 527 6.05 -11.98 -20.63
C ARG A 527 6.50 -12.18 -19.18
N VAL A 528 6.16 -11.25 -18.28
CA VAL A 528 6.50 -11.36 -16.85
C VAL A 528 5.84 -12.59 -16.23
N LEU A 529 4.54 -12.76 -16.41
CA LEU A 529 3.80 -13.86 -15.79
C LEU A 529 4.27 -15.24 -16.28
N ASP A 530 4.54 -15.39 -17.58
CA ASP A 530 5.04 -16.64 -18.14
C ASP A 530 6.46 -16.96 -17.66
N ARG A 531 7.32 -15.93 -17.55
CA ARG A 531 8.66 -16.10 -16.97
C ARG A 531 8.59 -16.44 -15.48
N TRP A 532 7.68 -15.85 -14.73
CA TRP A 532 7.48 -16.16 -13.31
C TRP A 532 7.01 -17.60 -13.10
N ARG A 533 6.01 -18.05 -13.87
CA ARG A 533 5.53 -19.44 -13.87
C ARG A 533 6.64 -20.46 -14.17
N ASN A 534 7.41 -20.20 -15.21
CA ASN A 534 8.52 -21.07 -15.59
C ASN A 534 9.62 -21.10 -14.52
N LEU A 535 9.88 -19.96 -13.87
CA LEU A 535 10.79 -19.89 -12.74
C LEU A 535 10.27 -20.74 -11.57
N THR A 536 8.98 -20.66 -11.23
CA THR A 536 8.38 -21.50 -10.17
C THR A 536 8.63 -22.99 -10.42
N PHE A 537 8.33 -23.49 -11.62
CA PHE A 537 8.58 -24.90 -11.96
C PHE A 537 10.07 -25.25 -11.96
N THR A 538 10.93 -24.32 -12.36
CA THR A 538 12.39 -24.49 -12.27
C THR A 538 12.81 -24.65 -10.81
N LEU A 539 12.30 -23.82 -9.90
CA LEU A 539 12.62 -23.91 -8.47
C LEU A 539 12.10 -25.19 -7.82
N PHE A 540 10.93 -25.68 -8.23
CA PHE A 540 10.38 -26.96 -7.76
C PHE A 540 11.30 -28.12 -8.10
N ALA A 541 11.77 -28.18 -9.35
CA ALA A 541 12.67 -29.25 -9.80
C ALA A 541 14.09 -29.09 -9.24
N LYS A 542 14.59 -27.84 -9.20
CA LYS A 542 15.96 -27.52 -8.78
C LYS A 542 16.17 -27.73 -7.30
N TYR A 543 15.20 -27.43 -6.44
CA TYR A 543 15.35 -27.48 -4.99
C TYR A 543 14.39 -28.49 -4.35
N SER A 544 14.52 -29.75 -4.74
CA SER A 544 13.69 -30.84 -4.24
C SER A 544 14.40 -31.59 -3.12
N ASP A 545 13.66 -31.88 -2.04
CA ASP A 545 14.06 -32.78 -0.94
C ASP A 545 15.41 -32.44 -0.28
N GLY A 546 15.75 -31.15 -0.20
CA GLY A 546 17.00 -30.68 0.41
C GLY A 546 18.24 -30.80 -0.50
N TYR A 547 18.04 -31.01 -1.80
CA TYR A 547 19.11 -31.05 -2.80
C TYR A 547 19.02 -29.88 -3.80
N ILE A 548 20.13 -29.60 -4.47
CA ILE A 548 20.17 -28.85 -5.71
C ILE A 548 20.30 -29.84 -6.87
N ASN A 549 19.31 -29.85 -7.75
CA ASN A 549 19.23 -30.71 -8.92
C ASN A 549 19.27 -29.85 -10.19
N ILE A 550 20.45 -29.74 -10.80
CA ILE A 550 20.64 -28.99 -12.05
C ILE A 550 20.58 -29.98 -13.22
N PRO A 551 19.77 -29.75 -14.26
CA PRO A 551 19.71 -30.61 -15.44
C PRO A 551 21.10 -30.87 -16.04
N GLY A 552 21.49 -32.15 -16.14
CA GLY A 552 22.80 -32.56 -16.66
C GLY A 552 23.99 -32.35 -15.71
N GLY A 553 23.76 -31.82 -14.51
CA GLY A 553 24.76 -31.62 -13.47
C GLY A 553 24.70 -32.68 -12.36
N PRO A 554 25.69 -32.69 -11.45
CA PRO A 554 25.63 -33.51 -10.24
C PRO A 554 24.55 -32.99 -9.28
N VAL A 555 23.90 -33.91 -8.57
CA VAL A 555 23.02 -33.58 -7.45
C VAL A 555 23.88 -33.12 -6.27
N LEU A 556 23.57 -31.96 -5.69
CA LEU A 556 24.30 -31.40 -4.55
C LEU A 556 23.42 -31.40 -3.31
N ALA A 557 23.91 -31.93 -2.20
CA ALA A 557 23.23 -31.80 -0.91
C ALA A 557 23.31 -30.34 -0.42
N ILE A 558 22.20 -29.78 0.03
CA ILE A 558 22.18 -28.43 0.63
C ILE A 558 22.75 -28.48 2.05
N GLY A 559 22.19 -29.35 2.89
CA GLY A 559 22.56 -29.49 4.29
C GLY A 559 22.28 -28.25 5.14
N TYR A 560 22.58 -28.33 6.43
CA TYR A 560 22.50 -27.20 7.34
C TYR A 560 23.89 -26.56 7.51
N PRO A 561 24.00 -25.22 7.52
CA PRO A 561 25.26 -24.54 7.82
C PRO A 561 25.78 -24.89 9.23
N SER A 562 27.11 -24.94 9.40
CA SER A 562 27.75 -25.19 10.69
C SER A 562 27.27 -24.23 11.78
N ASP A 563 27.19 -22.95 11.45
CA ASP A 563 26.81 -21.90 12.39
C ASP A 563 25.35 -22.05 12.85
N TRP A 564 24.49 -22.60 11.99
CA TRP A 564 23.12 -22.95 12.37
C TRP A 564 23.11 -24.18 13.28
N LEU A 565 23.82 -25.25 12.92
CA LEU A 565 23.94 -26.46 13.75
C LEU A 565 24.44 -26.12 15.16
N ASP A 566 25.38 -25.18 15.26
CA ASP A 566 25.92 -24.66 16.51
C ASP A 566 24.88 -24.04 17.45
N THR A 567 23.74 -23.57 16.92
CA THR A 567 22.62 -23.05 17.72
C THR A 567 21.62 -24.13 18.14
N THR A 568 21.75 -25.33 17.59
CA THR A 568 20.85 -26.45 17.87
C THR A 568 21.40 -27.35 18.98
N ASN A 569 20.55 -28.23 19.50
CA ASN A 569 20.96 -29.35 20.36
C ASN A 569 21.76 -30.43 19.62
N TYR A 570 22.05 -30.24 18.34
CA TYR A 570 22.83 -31.16 17.49
C TYR A 570 24.20 -30.60 17.11
N LYS A 571 24.66 -29.52 17.74
CA LYS A 571 25.99 -28.93 17.51
C LYS A 571 27.11 -29.97 17.43
N ASP A 572 27.17 -30.87 18.41
CA ASP A 572 28.18 -31.93 18.46
C ASP A 572 27.75 -33.21 17.73
N GLY A 573 26.45 -33.36 17.45
CA GLY A 573 25.86 -34.60 16.95
C GLY A 573 26.07 -35.79 17.91
N PRO A 574 25.70 -37.02 17.48
CA PRO A 574 26.01 -38.22 18.23
C PRO A 574 27.50 -38.55 18.10
N VAL A 575 28.29 -38.20 19.13
CA VAL A 575 29.74 -38.49 19.19
C VAL A 575 30.08 -39.84 19.84
N SER A 576 29.10 -40.51 20.45
CA SER A 576 29.25 -41.82 21.09
C SER A 576 27.96 -42.63 21.04
N TYR A 577 28.07 -43.96 21.01
CA TYR A 577 26.93 -44.88 21.17
C TYR A 577 26.46 -45.03 22.62
N ASP A 578 27.24 -44.50 23.58
CA ASP A 578 26.89 -44.54 24.98
C ASP A 578 25.60 -43.73 25.22
N MET A 579 24.61 -44.37 25.84
CA MET A 579 23.41 -43.66 26.30
C MET A 579 23.81 -42.66 27.39
N LYS A 580 23.67 -41.37 27.12
CA LYS A 580 23.76 -40.30 28.11
C LYS A 580 22.38 -39.83 28.53
#